data_AF-A0A2X1L6K2-F1
#
_entry.id   AF-A0A2X1L6K2-F1
#
_cell.length_a   1.000
_cell.length_b   1.000
_cell.length_c   1.000
_cell.angle_alpha   90.00
_cell.angle_beta   90.00
_cell.angle_gamma   90.00
#
_symmetry.space_group_name_H-M   'P 1'
#
loop_
_entity.id
_entity.type
_entity.pdbx_description
1 polymer ?
#
loop_
_entity_poly.entity_id
_entity_poly.type
_entity_poly.pdbx_seq_one_letter_code
_entity_poly.pdbx_strand_id
1 'polypeptide(L)'
;MKILERLNNTELELSGLNRWLGKKTFRRTTFYESLAGMIRDGTPVMRALEFICDVETDFGKKKGQSGLYFLATDCIASIRSSGQLSPALKDWVPKDEIALIRNGEERGDIAEAMFQVVKTAKGRQEMISSLVSVCLYPLILLTLCVVNMYNVHTGLFR
;
A
#
# COMPACT_ATOMS: atom_id res chain seq x y z
N MET A 1 -6.21 35.09 17.63
CA MET A 1 -5.91 33.79 18.29
C MET A 1 -6.79 32.65 17.77
N LYS A 2 -8.14 32.75 17.82
CA LYS A 2 -9.07 31.72 17.30
C LYS A 2 -8.92 31.30 15.83
N ILE A 3 -8.46 32.21 14.95
CA ILE A 3 -8.29 31.90 13.51
C ILE A 3 -7.06 31.02 13.27
N LEU A 4 -5.96 31.27 13.98
CA LEU A 4 -4.74 30.46 13.89
C LEU A 4 -4.96 29.05 14.45
N GLU A 5 -5.74 28.95 15.52
CA GLU A 5 -6.13 27.67 16.13
C GLU A 5 -7.01 26.83 15.18
N ARG A 6 -7.94 27.46 14.45
CA ARG A 6 -8.75 26.77 13.43
C ARG A 6 -7.94 26.28 12.24
N LEU A 7 -6.95 27.06 11.78
CA LEU A 7 -6.05 26.65 10.69
C LEU A 7 -5.16 25.48 11.10
N ASN A 8 -4.60 25.50 12.31
CA ASN A 8 -3.80 24.39 12.83
C ASN A 8 -4.62 23.10 12.96
N ASN A 9 -5.87 23.20 13.47
CA ASN A 9 -6.74 22.04 13.63
C ASN A 9 -7.18 21.47 12.27
N THR A 10 -7.44 22.30 11.27
CA THR A 10 -7.77 21.82 9.91
C THR A 10 -6.55 21.22 9.20
N GLU A 11 -5.34 21.77 9.36
CA GLU A 11 -4.12 21.15 8.84
C GLU A 11 -3.82 19.80 9.52
N LEU A 12 -4.05 19.71 10.85
CA LEU A 12 -3.92 18.45 11.60
C LEU A 12 -4.94 17.41 11.13
N GLU A 13 -6.21 17.77 10.98
CA GLU A 13 -7.25 16.84 10.48
C GLU A 13 -6.98 16.41 9.03
N LEU A 14 -6.55 17.33 8.16
CA LEU A 14 -6.16 17.00 6.79
C LEU A 14 -4.95 16.06 6.76
N SER A 15 -3.97 16.23 7.66
CA SER A 15 -2.81 15.34 7.74
C SER A 15 -3.19 13.93 8.22
N GLY A 16 -4.06 13.81 9.21
CA GLY A 16 -4.58 12.53 9.71
C GLY A 16 -5.45 11.82 8.67
N LEU A 17 -6.31 12.57 7.98
CA LEU A 17 -7.15 12.05 6.90
C LEU A 17 -6.31 11.64 5.69
N ASN A 18 -5.29 12.42 5.32
CA ASN A 18 -4.35 12.07 4.25
C ASN A 18 -3.52 10.84 4.62
N ARG A 19 -3.12 10.68 5.89
CA ARG A 19 -2.45 9.46 6.35
C ARG A 19 -3.37 8.25 6.27
N TRP A 20 -4.63 8.39 6.66
CA TRP A 20 -5.63 7.32 6.60
C TRP A 20 -6.00 6.94 5.15
N LEU A 21 -6.27 7.93 4.30
CA LEU A 21 -6.49 7.75 2.86
C LEU A 21 -5.24 7.18 2.17
N GLY A 22 -4.07 7.65 2.57
CA GLY A 22 -2.77 7.16 2.15
C GLY A 22 -2.65 5.67 2.40
N LYS A 23 -2.94 5.19 3.62
CA LYS A 23 -2.95 3.75 3.94
C LYS A 23 -3.91 2.93 3.06
N LYS A 24 -5.04 3.51 2.65
CA LYS A 24 -6.07 2.81 1.84
C LYS A 24 -5.75 2.82 0.34
N THR A 25 -5.16 3.88 -0.17
CA THR A 25 -4.80 4.07 -1.60
C THR A 25 -3.36 3.63 -1.90
N PHE A 26 -2.58 3.26 -0.87
CA PHE A 26 -1.17 2.90 -1.00
C PHE A 26 -0.95 1.71 -1.94
N ARG A 27 -0.28 1.96 -3.07
CA ARG A 27 0.19 0.92 -3.99
C ARG A 27 1.52 0.35 -3.50
N ARG A 28 1.41 -0.56 -2.53
CA ARG A 28 2.53 -1.31 -1.91
C ARG A 28 3.56 -1.82 -2.91
N THR A 29 3.10 -2.46 -3.98
CA THR A 29 3.95 -3.07 -5.01
C THR A 29 4.81 -2.03 -5.74
N THR A 30 4.27 -0.86 -6.06
CA THR A 30 5.02 0.20 -6.75
C THR A 30 6.14 0.76 -5.86
N PHE A 31 5.88 0.94 -4.56
CA PHE A 31 6.92 1.37 -3.61
C PHE A 31 8.09 0.39 -3.56
N TYR A 32 7.80 -0.90 -3.40
CA TYR A 32 8.85 -1.92 -3.35
C TYR A 32 9.59 -2.07 -4.67
N GLU A 33 8.91 -1.98 -5.81
CA GLU A 33 9.55 -2.03 -7.13
C GLU A 33 10.52 -0.88 -7.35
N SER A 34 10.09 0.36 -7.04
CA SER A 34 10.96 1.53 -7.15
C SER A 34 12.14 1.43 -6.21
N LEU A 35 11.91 1.04 -4.95
CA LEU A 35 12.97 0.91 -3.95
C LEU A 35 13.95 -0.22 -4.31
N ALA A 36 13.46 -1.40 -4.67
CA ALA A 36 14.29 -2.54 -5.06
C ALA A 36 15.09 -2.26 -6.33
N GLY A 37 14.48 -1.60 -7.32
CA GLY A 37 15.16 -1.18 -8.55
C GLY A 37 16.35 -0.27 -8.25
N MET A 38 16.12 0.80 -7.47
CA MET A 38 17.19 1.73 -7.10
C MET A 38 18.31 1.07 -6.29
N ILE A 39 17.97 0.20 -5.34
CA ILE A 39 18.98 -0.49 -4.51
C ILE A 39 19.79 -1.47 -5.36
N ARG A 40 19.16 -2.19 -6.29
CA ARG A 40 19.84 -3.10 -7.22
C ARG A 40 20.80 -2.36 -8.14
N ASP A 41 20.46 -1.14 -8.52
CA ASP A 41 21.31 -0.25 -9.32
C ASP A 41 22.47 0.35 -8.48
N GLY A 42 22.61 -0.05 -7.22
CA GLY A 42 23.68 0.38 -6.31
C GLY A 42 23.38 1.65 -5.53
N THR A 43 22.14 2.16 -5.60
CA THR A 43 21.75 3.36 -4.84
C THR A 43 21.60 3.00 -3.36
N PRO A 44 22.24 3.74 -2.43
CA PRO A 44 22.01 3.55 -1.01
C PRO A 44 20.53 3.72 -0.65
N VAL A 45 20.01 2.84 0.21
CA VAL A 45 18.59 2.81 0.63
C VAL A 45 18.08 4.18 1.07
N MET A 46 18.88 4.91 1.86
CA MET A 46 18.53 6.26 2.32
C MET A 46 18.28 7.22 1.15
N ARG A 47 19.17 7.22 0.16
CA ARG A 47 19.09 8.11 -1.00
C ARG A 47 17.92 7.75 -1.91
N ALA A 48 17.62 6.45 -2.03
CA ALA A 48 16.46 5.98 -2.76
C ALA A 48 15.15 6.46 -2.11
N LEU A 49 15.05 6.45 -0.77
CA LEU A 49 13.88 6.96 -0.06
C LEU A 49 13.74 8.48 -0.16
N GLU A 50 14.85 9.21 -0.07
CA GLU A 50 14.87 10.67 -0.27
C GLU A 50 14.38 11.02 -1.68
N PHE A 51 14.82 10.27 -2.69
CA PHE A 51 14.35 10.44 -4.06
C PHE A 51 12.84 10.17 -4.20
N ILE A 52 12.30 9.15 -3.52
CA ILE A 52 10.84 8.89 -3.51
C ILE A 52 10.10 10.09 -2.90
N CYS A 53 10.59 10.65 -1.80
CA CYS A 53 10.01 11.86 -1.20
C CYS A 53 10.05 13.07 -2.15
N ASP A 54 11.17 13.25 -2.85
CA ASP A 54 11.34 14.36 -3.80
C ASP A 54 10.39 14.23 -4.99
N VAL A 55 10.26 13.03 -5.56
CA VAL A 55 9.32 12.77 -6.67
C VAL A 55 7.87 13.03 -6.23
N GLU A 56 7.48 12.57 -5.04
CA GLU A 56 6.12 12.75 -4.52
C GLU A 56 5.79 14.21 -4.17
N THR A 57 6.79 15.01 -3.82
CA THR A 57 6.62 16.44 -3.53
C THR A 57 6.78 17.33 -4.76
N ASP A 58 6.99 16.75 -5.96
CA ASP A 58 7.39 17.48 -7.17
C ASP A 58 8.60 18.39 -6.89
N PHE A 59 9.62 17.81 -6.26
CA PHE A 59 10.85 18.46 -5.79
C PHE A 59 10.57 19.68 -4.91
N GLY A 60 9.67 19.52 -3.94
CA GLY A 60 9.29 20.57 -3.00
C GLY A 60 8.27 21.59 -3.51
N LYS A 61 7.74 21.44 -4.75
CA LYS A 61 6.68 22.33 -5.28
C LYS A 61 5.31 22.06 -4.66
N LYS A 62 5.06 20.86 -4.15
CA LYS A 62 3.80 20.45 -3.54
C LYS A 62 4.03 19.92 -2.13
N LYS A 63 3.07 20.18 -1.23
CA LYS A 63 3.04 19.52 0.08
C LYS A 63 2.89 18.01 -0.19
N GLY A 64 3.84 17.20 0.25
CA GLY A 64 3.80 15.74 0.14
C GLY A 64 2.61 15.19 0.94
N GLN A 65 1.49 14.97 0.26
CA GLN A 65 0.24 14.52 0.87
C GLN A 65 -0.09 13.06 0.52
N SER A 66 0.76 12.41 -0.29
CA SER A 66 0.56 11.02 -0.69
C SER A 66 0.95 10.05 0.44
N GLY A 67 0.31 8.88 0.44
CA GLY A 67 0.69 7.80 1.36
C GLY A 67 2.14 7.33 1.17
N LEU A 68 2.66 7.42 -0.06
CA LEU A 68 4.05 7.11 -0.41
C LEU A 68 5.04 8.06 0.28
N TYR A 69 4.74 9.36 0.30
CA TYR A 69 5.57 10.34 1.00
C TYR A 69 5.64 10.04 2.50
N PHE A 70 4.49 9.85 3.16
CA PHE A 70 4.47 9.55 4.60
C PHE A 70 5.21 8.25 4.94
N LEU A 71 5.06 7.21 4.12
CA LEU A 71 5.79 5.96 4.29
C LEU A 71 7.30 6.18 4.13
N ALA A 72 7.73 6.85 3.06
CA ALA A 72 9.14 7.10 2.82
C ALA A 72 9.77 7.94 3.94
N THR A 73 9.05 8.94 4.47
CA THR A 73 9.51 9.72 5.63
C THR A 73 9.58 8.88 6.91
N ASP A 74 8.60 8.02 7.18
CA ASP A 74 8.60 7.11 8.34
C ASP A 74 9.80 6.14 8.23
N CYS A 75 10.06 5.62 7.02
CA CYS A 75 11.20 4.75 6.72
C CYS A 75 12.55 5.45 6.92
N ILE A 76 12.71 6.68 6.45
CA ILE A 76 13.92 7.50 6.68
C ILE A 76 14.14 7.70 8.18
N ALA A 77 13.10 8.03 8.93
CA ALA A 77 13.19 8.20 10.38
C ALA A 77 13.58 6.90 11.10
N SER A 78 13.05 5.76 10.65
CA SER A 78 13.36 4.43 11.20
C SER A 78 14.81 4.02 10.90
N ILE A 79 15.31 4.24 9.69
CA ILE A 79 16.73 3.96 9.39
C ILE A 79 17.65 4.84 10.23
N ARG A 80 17.33 6.14 10.39
CA ARG A 80 18.15 7.06 11.19
C ARG A 80 18.20 6.70 12.67
N SER A 81 17.14 6.10 13.21
CA SER A 81 17.04 5.75 14.64
C SER A 81 17.50 4.32 14.96
N SER A 82 17.16 3.35 14.12
CA SER A 82 17.36 1.91 14.38
C SER A 82 18.27 1.22 13.36
N GLY A 83 18.62 1.88 12.26
CA GLY A 83 19.34 1.27 11.15
C GLY A 83 18.48 0.33 10.29
N GLN A 84 17.19 0.19 10.59
CA GLN A 84 16.28 -0.77 9.96
C GLN A 84 15.04 -0.06 9.39
N LEU A 85 14.48 -0.60 8.32
CA LEU A 85 13.22 -0.24 7.68
C LEU A 85 12.03 -1.01 8.25
N SER A 86 12.25 -2.24 8.70
CA SER A 86 11.20 -3.11 9.23
C SER A 86 10.29 -2.45 10.29
N PRO A 87 10.81 -1.64 11.24
CA PRO A 87 9.96 -0.96 12.23
C PRO A 87 8.97 0.03 11.61
N ALA A 88 9.39 0.83 10.61
CA ALA A 88 8.51 1.77 9.93
C ALA A 88 7.40 1.07 9.13
N LEU A 89 7.72 -0.07 8.51
CA LEU A 89 6.77 -0.80 7.66
C LEU A 89 5.64 -1.47 8.45
N LYS A 90 5.80 -1.66 9.76
CA LYS A 90 4.86 -2.36 10.64
C LYS A 90 3.44 -1.84 10.58
N ASP A 91 3.27 -0.53 10.43
CA ASP A 91 1.96 0.13 10.45
C ASP A 91 1.33 0.27 9.06
N TRP A 92 2.05 -0.11 8.00
CA TRP A 92 1.69 0.10 6.61
C TRP A 92 1.44 -1.21 5.85
N VAL A 93 2.00 -2.32 6.33
CA VAL A 93 2.15 -3.56 5.58
C VAL A 93 1.81 -4.78 6.45
N PRO A 94 1.24 -5.87 5.88
CA PRO A 94 1.06 -7.13 6.62
C PRO A 94 2.37 -7.74 7.14
N LYS A 95 2.25 -8.49 8.24
CA LYS A 95 3.38 -9.07 9.00
C LYS A 95 4.29 -9.97 8.17
N ASP A 96 3.74 -10.70 7.20
CA ASP A 96 4.49 -11.65 6.37
C ASP A 96 5.53 -10.94 5.50
N GLU A 97 5.18 -9.78 4.93
CA GLU A 97 6.10 -8.97 4.11
C GLU A 97 7.21 -8.35 4.98
N ILE A 98 6.86 -7.90 6.20
CA ILE A 98 7.83 -7.34 7.16
C ILE A 98 8.86 -8.39 7.57
N ALA A 99 8.44 -9.63 7.79
CA ALA A 99 9.36 -10.72 8.12
C ALA A 99 10.36 -10.99 6.99
N LEU A 100 9.89 -10.98 5.73
CA LEU A 100 10.77 -11.13 4.56
C LEU A 100 11.79 -10.00 4.44
N ILE A 101 11.34 -8.75 4.63
CA ILE A 101 12.21 -7.58 4.58
C ILE A 101 13.25 -7.62 5.70
N ARG A 102 12.82 -7.91 6.94
CA ARG A 102 13.73 -8.05 8.08
C ARG A 102 14.81 -9.11 7.85
N ASN A 103 14.42 -10.26 7.29
CA ASN A 103 15.39 -11.30 6.92
C ASN A 103 16.39 -10.81 5.86
N GLY A 104 15.94 -9.98 4.92
CA GLY A 104 16.82 -9.33 3.93
C GLY A 104 17.77 -8.33 4.56
N GLU A 105 17.30 -7.54 5.53
CA GLU A 105 18.11 -6.59 6.29
C GLU A 105 19.21 -7.30 7.09
N GLU A 106 18.87 -8.38 7.79
CA GLU A 106 19.82 -9.18 8.57
C GLU A 106 20.87 -9.87 7.69
N ARG A 107 20.52 -10.19 6.43
CA ARG A 107 21.44 -10.79 5.44
C ARG A 107 22.24 -9.76 4.63
N GLY A 108 21.90 -8.48 4.72
CA GLY A 108 22.48 -7.42 3.88
C GLY A 108 22.03 -7.44 2.41
N ASP A 109 21.01 -8.22 2.07
CA ASP A 109 20.43 -8.30 0.73
C ASP A 109 18.95 -7.88 0.74
N ILE A 110 18.75 -6.59 1.01
CA ILE A 110 17.42 -6.02 1.12
C ILE A 110 16.73 -5.86 -0.25
N ALA A 111 17.51 -5.72 -1.34
CA ALA A 111 16.99 -5.61 -2.69
C ALA A 111 16.28 -6.90 -3.11
N GLU A 112 16.93 -8.05 -2.91
CA GLU A 112 16.34 -9.34 -3.24
C GLU A 112 15.11 -9.61 -2.37
N ALA A 113 15.16 -9.30 -1.07
CA ALA A 113 14.00 -9.44 -0.19
C ALA A 113 12.80 -8.61 -0.66
N MET A 114 13.02 -7.37 -1.09
CA MET A 114 11.98 -6.50 -1.65
C MET A 114 11.39 -7.07 -2.95
N PHE A 115 12.23 -7.62 -3.84
CA PHE A 115 11.76 -8.29 -5.06
C PHE A 115 10.93 -9.54 -4.76
N GLN A 116 11.33 -10.35 -3.78
CA GLN A 116 10.57 -11.53 -3.36
C GLN A 116 9.21 -11.14 -2.78
N VAL A 117 9.14 -10.05 -2.01
CA VAL A 117 7.87 -9.48 -1.52
C VAL A 117 6.98 -9.06 -2.69
N VAL A 118 7.51 -8.32 -3.68
CA VAL A 118 6.75 -7.92 -4.89
C VAL A 118 6.23 -9.14 -5.64
N LYS A 119 7.07 -10.14 -5.88
CA LYS A 119 6.71 -11.36 -6.60
C LYS A 119 5.60 -12.13 -5.89
N THR A 120 5.71 -12.27 -4.57
CA THR A 120 4.70 -12.94 -3.74
C THR A 120 3.37 -12.17 -3.74
N ALA A 121 3.43 -10.84 -3.62
CA ALA A 121 2.25 -9.99 -3.65
C ALA A 121 1.53 -10.03 -5.01
N LYS A 122 2.26 -9.96 -6.12
CA LYS A 122 1.70 -10.07 -7.48
C LYS A 122 1.06 -11.42 -7.73
N GLY A 123 1.75 -12.53 -7.41
CA GLY A 123 1.20 -13.87 -7.59
C GLY A 123 -0.12 -14.07 -6.82
N ARG A 124 -0.22 -13.52 -5.61
CA ARG A 124 -1.47 -13.54 -4.83
C ARG A 124 -2.59 -12.73 -5.51
N GLN A 125 -2.28 -11.56 -6.04
CA GLN A 125 -3.25 -10.72 -6.73
C GLN A 125 -3.77 -11.39 -8.01
N GLU A 126 -2.89 -11.98 -8.80
CA GLU A 126 -3.23 -12.74 -10.00
C GLU A 126 -4.16 -13.91 -9.65
N MET A 127 -3.80 -14.72 -8.65
CA MET A 127 -4.62 -15.85 -8.20
C MET A 127 -6.03 -15.41 -7.78
N ILE A 128 -6.15 -14.35 -6.97
CA ILE A 128 -7.45 -13.81 -6.54
C ILE A 128 -8.24 -13.29 -7.75
N SER A 129 -7.60 -12.60 -8.68
CA SER A 129 -8.27 -12.06 -9.87
C SER A 129 -8.82 -13.18 -10.75
N SER A 130 -8.08 -14.27 -10.92
CA SER A 130 -8.54 -15.46 -11.66
C SER A 130 -9.71 -16.12 -10.95
N LEU A 131 -9.63 -16.29 -9.63
CA LEU A 131 -10.73 -16.86 -8.84
C LEU A 131 -12.00 -16.01 -8.94
N VAL A 132 -11.87 -14.68 -8.81
CA VAL A 132 -13.01 -13.76 -8.93
C VAL A 132 -13.61 -13.84 -10.33
N SER A 133 -12.79 -13.87 -11.37
CA SER A 133 -13.26 -14.00 -12.75
C SER A 133 -14.01 -15.31 -13.00
N VAL A 134 -13.51 -16.44 -12.47
CA VAL A 134 -14.14 -17.75 -12.60
C VAL A 134 -15.44 -17.84 -11.79
N CYS A 135 -15.47 -17.29 -10.58
CA CYS A 135 -16.65 -17.32 -9.71
C CYS A 135 -17.75 -16.34 -10.13
N LEU A 136 -17.42 -15.30 -10.91
CA LEU A 136 -18.40 -14.28 -11.33
C LEU A 136 -19.53 -14.90 -12.16
N TYR A 137 -19.19 -15.79 -13.09
CA TYR A 137 -20.16 -16.38 -14.02
C TYR A 137 -21.18 -17.30 -13.32
N PRO A 138 -20.77 -18.28 -12.48
CA PRO A 138 -21.70 -19.06 -11.67
C PRO A 138 -22.59 -18.23 -10.76
N LEU A 139 -22.06 -17.13 -10.16
CA LEU A 139 -22.86 -16.26 -9.30
C LEU A 139 -23.97 -15.53 -10.07
N ILE A 140 -23.67 -15.02 -11.27
CA ILE A 140 -24.69 -14.37 -12.13
C ILE A 140 -25.77 -15.37 -12.54
N LEU A 141 -25.39 -16.61 -12.88
CA LEU A 141 -26.36 -17.64 -13.21
C LEU A 141 -27.24 -18.01 -12.00
N LEU A 142 -26.63 -18.18 -10.82
CA LEU A 142 -27.35 -18.49 -9.58
C LEU A 142 -28.34 -17.38 -9.22
N THR A 143 -27.96 -16.10 -9.35
CA THR A 143 -28.89 -14.99 -9.07
C THR A 143 -30.06 -14.99 -10.04
N LEU A 144 -29.84 -15.22 -11.34
CA LEU A 144 -30.91 -15.36 -12.32
C LEU A 144 -31.86 -16.53 -11.99
N CYS A 145 -31.32 -17.68 -11.59
CA CYS A 145 -32.13 -18.82 -11.17
C CYS A 145 -32.99 -18.49 -9.94
N VAL A 146 -32.40 -17.85 -8.92
CA VAL A 146 -33.11 -17.44 -7.70
C VAL A 146 -34.21 -16.44 -8.02
N VAL A 147 -33.93 -15.43 -8.86
CA VAL A 147 -34.92 -14.43 -9.30
C VAL A 147 -36.07 -15.08 -10.06
N ASN A 148 -35.77 -15.99 -10.99
CA ASN A 148 -36.80 -16.71 -11.75
C ASN A 148 -37.67 -17.57 -10.83
N MET A 149 -37.06 -18.30 -9.89
CA MET A 149 -37.81 -19.13 -8.94
C MET A 149 -38.69 -18.27 -8.02
N TYR A 150 -38.19 -17.13 -7.55
CA TYR A 150 -38.97 -16.17 -6.77
C TYR A 150 -40.18 -15.64 -7.57
N ASN A 151 -39.95 -15.22 -8.83
CA ASN A 151 -41.01 -14.72 -9.70
C ASN A 151 -42.09 -15.79 -9.94
N VAL A 152 -41.69 -17.03 -10.25
CA VAL A 152 -42.62 -18.16 -10.46
C VAL A 152 -43.42 -18.45 -9.20
N HIS A 153 -42.76 -18.51 -8.03
CA HIS A 153 -43.45 -18.69 -6.76
C HIS A 153 -44.49 -17.57 -6.54
N THR A 154 -44.10 -16.30 -6.68
CA THR A 154 -45.05 -15.18 -6.50
C THR A 154 -46.16 -15.10 -7.55
N GLY A 155 -45.93 -15.61 -8.77
CA GLY A 155 -46.90 -15.64 -9.86
C GLY A 155 -47.88 -16.81 -9.80
N LEU A 156 -47.54 -17.91 -9.12
CA LEU A 156 -48.42 -19.06 -8.89
C LEU A 156 -49.47 -18.84 -7.79
N PHE A 157 -49.24 -17.86 -6.91
CA PHE A 157 -50.13 -17.53 -5.78
C PHE A 157 -51.02 -16.30 -6.04
N ARG A 158 -51.17 -15.88 -7.29
CA ARG A 158 -52.02 -14.76 -7.72
C ARG A 158 -52.96 -15.19 -8.83
#